data_AF-A0A2E2U7R9-F1
#
_entry.id   AF-A0A2E2U7R9-F1
#
_cell.length_a   1.000
_cell.length_b   1.000
_cell.length_c   1.000
_cell.angle_alpha   90.00
_cell.angle_beta   90.00
_cell.angle_gamma   90.00
#
_symmetry.space_group_name_H-M   'P 1'
#
loop_
_entity.id
_entity.type
_entity.pdbx_description
1 polymer ?
#
loop_
_entity_poly.entity_id
_entity_poly.type
_entity_poly.pdbx_seq_one_letter_code
_entity_poly.pdbx_strand_id
1 'polypeptide(L)' 'MSKNGGRSYTAGLRILDLKDVANGKLSEVASLDIMPNDDSAEFEGVWSIFPYYNSGSVAVAGINGTLYVVRPNL' A
#
# COMPACT_ATOMS: atom_id res chain seq x y z
N MET A 1 -10.00 -13.76 14.28
CA MET A 1 -10.03 -12.49 15.02
C MET A 1 -10.58 -11.41 14.10
N SER A 2 -11.63 -10.71 14.54
CA SER A 2 -12.33 -9.68 13.78
C SER A 2 -11.42 -8.44 13.61
N LYS A 3 -11.08 -8.07 12.37
CA LYS A 3 -10.21 -6.93 12.04
C LYS A 3 -11.02 -5.62 12.06
N ASN A 4 -11.33 -5.11 13.26
CA ASN A 4 -11.96 -3.81 13.46
C ASN A 4 -10.92 -2.78 13.91
N GLY A 5 -10.26 -2.11 12.97
CA GLY A 5 -9.33 -1.02 13.23
C GLY A 5 -8.61 -0.59 11.95
N GLY A 6 -8.79 0.66 11.52
CA GLY A 6 -8.20 1.20 10.30
C GLY A 6 -6.67 1.20 10.36
N ARG A 7 -6.04 0.42 9.49
CA ARG A 7 -4.59 0.33 9.32
C ARG A 7 -4.16 1.39 8.32
N SER A 8 -3.63 2.53 8.75
CA SER A 8 -3.10 3.52 7.80
C SER A 8 -1.64 3.24 7.45
N TYR A 9 -0.75 3.05 8.43
CA TYR A 9 0.68 2.91 8.18
C TYR A 9 1.13 1.46 7.91
N THR A 10 0.52 0.48 8.57
CA THR A 10 0.84 -0.95 8.39
C THR A 10 0.19 -1.58 7.16
N ALA A 11 -0.80 -0.93 6.53
CA ALA A 11 -1.47 -1.48 5.35
C ALA A 11 -0.61 -1.45 4.07
N GLY A 12 0.54 -0.77 4.10
CA GLY A 12 1.50 -0.76 3.01
C GLY A 12 1.00 -0.06 1.74
N LEU A 13 1.33 -0.63 0.57
CA LEU A 13 0.89 -0.12 -0.74
C LEU A 13 -0.35 -0.86 -1.21
N ARG A 14 -1.36 -0.13 -1.69
CA ARG A 14 -2.53 -0.67 -2.39
C ARG A 14 -2.69 -0.02 -3.76
N ILE A 15 -2.98 -0.81 -4.77
CA ILE A 15 -3.21 -0.35 -6.14
C ILE A 15 -4.66 -0.64 -6.49
N LEU A 16 -5.39 0.40 -6.89
CA LEU A 16 -6.80 0.33 -7.23
C LEU A 16 -7.00 0.54 -8.74
N ASP A 17 -7.83 -0.30 -9.35
CA ASP A 17 -8.36 -0.06 -10.70
C ASP A 17 -9.54 0.93 -10.60
N LEU A 18 -9.46 1.98 -11.42
CA LEU A 18 -10.43 3.07 -11.49
C LEU A 18 -11.36 2.97 -12.71
N LYS A 19 -11.28 1.91 -13.53
CA LYS A 19 -12.11 1.76 -14.76
C LYS A 19 -13.61 1.93 -14.54
N ASP A 20 -14.11 1.56 -13.35
CA ASP A 20 -15.53 1.57 -13.01
C ASP A 20 -15.86 2.57 -11.88
N VAL A 21 -14.98 3.55 -11.65
CA VAL A 21 -15.14 4.55 -10.59
C VAL A 21 -16.39 5.42 -10.80
N ALA A 22 -16.83 5.59 -12.04
CA ALA A 22 -18.07 6.31 -12.38
C ALA A 22 -19.32 5.64 -11.80
N ASN A 23 -19.30 4.31 -11.62
CA ASN A 23 -20.37 3.56 -10.96
C ASN A 23 -20.11 3.35 -9.46
N GLY A 24 -19.13 4.09 -8.89
CA GLY A 24 -18.75 3.98 -7.47
C GLY A 24 -17.96 2.72 -7.14
N LYS A 25 -17.37 2.04 -8.13
CA LYS A 25 -16.59 0.82 -7.92
C LYS A 25 -15.10 1.10 -7.97
N LEU A 26 -14.41 0.71 -6.90
CA LEU A 26 -12.95 0.65 -6.80
C LEU A 26 -12.57 -0.80 -6.55
N SER A 27 -11.64 -1.35 -7.35
CA SER A 27 -11.19 -2.74 -7.20
C SER A 27 -9.70 -2.77 -6.89
N GLU A 28 -9.30 -3.40 -5.79
CA GLU A 28 -7.88 -3.62 -5.49
C GLU A 28 -7.32 -4.66 -6.46
N VAL A 29 -6.25 -4.31 -7.18
CA VAL A 29 -5.59 -5.17 -8.18
C VAL A 29 -4.21 -5.64 -7.75
N ALA A 30 -3.60 -4.98 -6.77
CA ALA A 30 -2.38 -5.43 -6.12
C ALA A 30 -2.21 -4.77 -4.74
N SER A 31 -1.48 -5.45 -3.87
CA SER A 31 -1.05 -4.90 -2.58
C SER A 31 0.34 -5.40 -2.18
N LEU A 32 1.02 -4.62 -1.36
CA LEU A 32 2.27 -4.96 -0.71
C LEU A 32 2.14 -4.64 0.77
N ASP A 33 2.21 -5.68 1.59
CA ASP A 33 2.32 -5.57 3.05
C ASP A 33 3.79 -5.82 3.44
N ILE A 34 4.41 -4.82 4.08
CA ILE A 34 5.81 -4.90 4.53
C ILE A 34 5.93 -5.35 6.00
N MET A 35 4.80 -5.47 6.71
CA MET A 35 4.74 -5.87 8.13
C MET A 35 3.65 -6.95 8.35
N PRO A 36 3.69 -8.10 7.63
CA PRO A 36 2.59 -9.07 7.62
C PRO A 36 2.33 -9.78 8.96
N ASN A 37 3.31 -9.77 9.86
CA ASN A 37 3.25 -10.41 11.18
C ASN A 37 2.95 -9.42 12.32
N ASP A 38 2.83 -8.12 12.00
CA ASP A 38 2.61 -7.08 12.99
C ASP A 38 1.29 -6.35 12.72
N ASP A 39 0.35 -6.56 13.63
CA ASP A 39 -0.99 -5.97 13.59
C ASP A 39 -1.15 -4.88 14.68
N SER A 40 -0.05 -4.44 15.31
CA SER A 40 -0.07 -3.41 16.35
C SER A 40 -0.47 -2.03 15.79
N ALA A 41 -1.15 -1.23 16.61
CA ALA A 41 -1.56 0.13 16.27
C ALA A 41 -0.42 1.11 16.59
N GLU A 42 0.75 0.86 16.01
CA GLU A 42 1.97 1.64 16.23
C GLU A 42 2.25 2.57 15.06
N PHE A 43 3.08 3.59 15.31
CA PHE A 43 3.62 4.46 14.26
C PHE A 43 4.76 3.73 13.52
N GLU A 44 4.42 2.60 12.91
CA GLU A 44 5.32 1.74 12.13
C GLU A 44 4.75 1.46 10.74
N GLY A 45 5.61 1.06 9.80
CA GLY A 45 5.22 0.74 8.42
C GLY A 45 5.50 1.85 7.41
N VAL A 46 4.64 1.97 6.39
CA VAL A 46 4.80 2.88 5.25
C VAL A 46 4.40 4.30 5.64
N TRP A 47 5.28 5.26 5.36
CA TRP A 47 5.08 6.68 5.62
C TRP A 47 4.76 7.48 4.34
N SER A 48 5.33 7.09 3.20
CA SER A 48 5.10 7.79 1.93
C SER A 48 5.11 6.84 0.75
N ILE A 49 4.16 7.05 -0.17
CA ILE A 49 4.05 6.35 -1.45
C ILE A 49 4.26 7.38 -2.55
N PHE A 50 5.22 7.12 -3.43
CA PHE A 50 5.53 8.00 -4.55
C PHE A 50 4.74 7.61 -5.80
N PRO A 51 4.63 8.51 -6.80
CA PRO A 51 3.91 8.22 -8.04
C PRO A 51 4.42 6.97 -8.76
N TYR A 52 3.55 6.38 -9.57
CA TYR A 52 3.93 5.33 -10.53
C TYR A 52 4.84 5.95 -11.60
N TYR A 53 6.11 5.53 -11.63
CA TYR A 53 7.08 6.06 -12.58
C TYR A 53 6.88 5.42 -13.97
N ASN A 54 7.30 6.13 -15.03
CA ASN A 54 7.28 5.61 -16.41
C ASN A 54 8.06 4.28 -16.58
N SER A 55 9.00 3.99 -15.67
CA SER A 55 9.71 2.71 -15.64
C SER A 55 8.82 1.53 -15.25
N GLY A 56 7.62 1.76 -14.71
CA GLY A 56 6.74 0.73 -14.15
C GLY A 56 6.92 0.50 -12.64
N SER A 57 7.78 1.29 -11.99
CA SER A 57 8.10 1.14 -10.57
C SER A 57 7.32 2.10 -9.68
N VAL A 58 7.19 1.74 -8.42
CA VAL A 58 6.67 2.57 -7.34
C VAL A 58 7.70 2.57 -6.20
N ALA A 59 8.03 3.75 -5.70
CA ALA A 59 8.84 3.88 -4.49
C ALA A 59 7.94 4.01 -3.26
N VAL A 60 8.32 3.31 -2.19
CA VAL A 60 7.59 3.28 -0.92
C VAL A 60 8.59 3.48 0.22
N ALA A 61 8.43 4.56 0.98
CA ALA A 61 9.31 4.88 2.11
C ALA A 61 8.63 4.49 3.42
N GLY A 62 9.35 3.71 4.24
CA GLY A 62 8.98 3.36 5.60
C GLY A 62 9.43 4.40 6.62
N ILE A 63 8.76 4.45 7.77
CA ILE A 63 9.08 5.40 8.84
C ILE A 63 10.47 5.18 9.45
N ASN A 64 11.00 3.96 9.35
CA ASN A 64 12.34 3.58 9.83
C ASN A 64 13.49 3.93 8.86
N GLY A 65 13.21 4.70 7.81
CA GLY A 65 14.20 5.06 6.79
C GLY A 65 14.43 4.00 5.71
N THR A 66 13.66 2.90 5.70
CA THR A 66 13.72 1.89 4.64
C THR A 66 13.06 2.41 3.37
N LEU A 67 13.69 2.14 2.22
CA LEU A 67 13.13 2.40 0.89
C LEU A 67 12.87 1.09 0.15
N TYR A 68 11.62 0.85 -0.22
CA TYR A 68 11.22 -0.23 -1.11
C TYR A 68 11.00 0.33 -2.51
N VAL A 69 11.60 -0.29 -3.53
CA VAL A 69 11.30 -0.01 -4.93
C VAL A 69 10.68 -1.27 -5.52
N VAL A 70 9.38 -1.18 -5.83
CA VAL A 70 8.61 -2.34 -6.30
C VAL A 70 8.11 -2.12 -7.72
N ARG A 71 7.97 -3.21 -8.47
CA ARG A 71 7.33 -3.23 -9.78
C ARG A 71 6.07 -4.10 -9.68
N PRO A 72 4.87 -3.52 -9.70
CA PRO A 72 3.64 -4.29 -9.69
C PRO A 72 3.54 -5.20 -10.92
N ASN A 73 3.07 -6.43 -10.71
CA ASN A 73 2.68 -7.34 -11.78
C ASN A 73 1.14 -7.28 -11.89
N LEU A 74 0.63 -6.51 -12.85
CA LEU A 74 -0.79 -6.18 -13.02
C LEU A 74 -1.37 -6.82 -14.28
#